data_AF-A0A177TBL5-F1
#
_entry.id   AF-A0A177TBL5-F1
#
_cell.length_a   1.000
_cell.length_b   1.000
_cell.length_c   1.000
_cell.angle_alpha   90.00
_cell.angle_beta   90.00
_cell.angle_gamma   90.00
#
_symmetry.space_group_name_H-M   'P 1'
#
loop_
_entity.id
_entity.type
_entity.pdbx_description
1 polymer ?
#
loop_
_entity_poly.entity_id
_entity_poly.type
_entity_poly.pdbx_seq_one_letter_code
_entity_poly.pdbx_strand_id
1 'polypeptide(L)'
;MSQVHPVREIITRADRLGQAFTTAHAQTIPPVLSLQQAYHQSNSQSQPLSEDLIEQHLSPVRDGLMRMEGAINEMVALLFHIDVFMNSDADAGHGPQLWTGRFDPKEALGHVSDLFHMYQAELLAKRESLSDLTCEDIDIDTFAAGWQRLDEVEQGKKQEVDDLADLLAGLG
;
A
#
# COMPACT_ATOMS: atom_id res chain seq x y z
N MET A 1 -8.53 -31.39 -12.43
CA MET A 1 -7.52 -30.36 -12.11
C MET A 1 -8.22 -29.03 -12.23
N SER A 2 -8.59 -28.40 -11.12
CA SER A 2 -9.33 -27.13 -11.15
C SER A 2 -8.43 -26.07 -11.77
N GLN A 3 -8.78 -25.59 -12.97
CA GLN A 3 -8.12 -24.45 -13.60
C GLN A 3 -8.22 -23.28 -12.61
N VAL A 4 -7.08 -22.86 -12.07
CA VAL A 4 -7.02 -21.65 -11.25
C VAL A 4 -7.34 -20.50 -12.19
N HIS A 5 -8.42 -19.80 -11.86
CA HIS A 5 -8.95 -18.72 -12.65
C HIS A 5 -7.95 -17.53 -12.68
N PRO A 6 -7.53 -17.02 -13.85
CA PRO A 6 -6.42 -16.05 -13.94
C PRO A 6 -6.67 -14.76 -13.15
N VAL A 7 -7.91 -14.26 -13.13
CA VAL A 7 -8.27 -13.09 -12.32
C VAL A 7 -8.19 -13.37 -10.82
N ARG A 8 -8.47 -14.61 -10.39
CA ARG A 8 -8.36 -14.99 -8.97
C ARG A 8 -6.89 -15.00 -8.52
N GLU A 9 -5.98 -15.42 -9.40
CA GLU A 9 -4.55 -15.35 -9.15
C GLU A 9 -4.06 -13.90 -9.03
N ILE A 10 -4.50 -13.02 -9.94
CA ILE A 10 -4.20 -11.59 -9.91
C ILE A 10 -4.69 -10.95 -8.59
N ILE A 11 -5.94 -11.19 -8.21
CA ILE A 11 -6.51 -10.66 -6.96
C ILE A 11 -5.77 -11.19 -5.73
N THR A 12 -5.46 -12.50 -5.70
CA THR A 12 -4.69 -13.10 -4.59
C THR A 12 -3.31 -12.46 -4.47
N ARG A 13 -2.67 -12.14 -5.61
CA ARG A 13 -1.38 -11.45 -5.62
C ARG A 13 -1.51 -10.00 -5.18
N ALA A 14 -2.55 -9.29 -5.62
CA ALA A 14 -2.85 -7.93 -5.19
C ALA A 14 -3.01 -7.84 -3.66
N ASP A 15 -3.78 -8.75 -3.06
CA ASP A 15 -3.97 -8.82 -1.60
C ASP A 15 -2.65 -9.05 -0.85
N ARG A 16 -1.82 -9.99 -1.33
CA ARG A 16 -0.48 -10.24 -0.74
C ARG A 16 0.40 -9.00 -0.79
N LEU A 17 0.38 -8.24 -1.88
CA LEU A 17 1.15 -7.02 -2.01
C LEU A 17 0.63 -5.93 -1.08
N GLY A 18 -0.69 -5.78 -0.95
CA GLY A 18 -1.30 -4.86 0.02
C GLY A 18 -0.96 -5.21 1.48
N GLN A 19 -0.94 -6.50 1.81
CA GLN A 19 -0.47 -7.00 3.10
C GLN A 19 1.02 -6.73 3.33
N ALA A 20 1.86 -6.93 2.31
CA ALA A 20 3.29 -6.65 2.40
C ALA A 20 3.56 -5.17 2.66
N PHE A 21 2.86 -4.26 1.96
CA PHE A 21 2.90 -2.83 2.19
C PHE A 21 2.50 -2.47 3.63
N THR A 22 1.34 -2.95 4.08
CA THR A 22 0.81 -2.69 5.42
C THR A 22 1.75 -3.23 6.50
N THR A 23 2.34 -4.40 6.29
CA THR A 23 3.29 -5.01 7.22
C THR A 23 4.59 -4.20 7.28
N ALA A 24 5.11 -3.74 6.14
CA ALA A 24 6.30 -2.90 6.10
C ALA A 24 6.07 -1.58 6.85
N HIS A 25 4.92 -0.94 6.63
CA HIS A 25 4.52 0.26 7.36
C HIS A 25 4.41 0.01 8.88
N ALA A 26 3.73 -1.05 9.30
CA ALA A 26 3.59 -1.38 10.72
C ALA A 26 4.95 -1.57 11.44
N GLN A 27 5.97 -2.08 10.73
CA GLN A 27 7.33 -2.21 11.27
C GLN A 27 8.05 -0.86 11.48
N THR A 28 7.60 0.20 10.81
CA THR A 28 8.13 1.57 11.00
C THR A 28 7.49 2.32 12.17
N ILE A 29 6.36 1.85 12.69
CA ILE A 29 5.66 2.54 13.78
C ILE A 29 6.50 2.57 15.08
N PRO A 30 7.06 1.44 15.57
CA PRO A 30 7.88 1.45 16.79
C PRO A 30 9.07 2.41 16.78
N PRO A 31 9.89 2.51 15.71
CA PRO A 31 10.99 3.48 15.68
C PRO A 31 10.49 4.94 15.66
N VAL A 32 9.37 5.24 14.98
CA VAL A 32 8.77 6.58 15.01
C VAL A 32 8.31 6.96 16.41
N LEU A 33 7.60 6.06 17.10
CA LEU A 33 7.15 6.30 18.47
C LEU A 33 8.33 6.43 19.46
N SER A 34 9.39 5.65 19.26
CA SER A 34 10.62 5.78 20.04
C SER A 34 11.28 7.14 19.83
N LEU A 35 11.32 7.62 18.58
CA LEU A 35 11.85 8.94 18.26
C LEU A 35 11.04 10.05 18.94
N GLN A 36 9.70 9.99 18.86
CA GLN A 36 8.80 10.91 19.55
C GLN A 36 9.08 10.98 21.06
N GLN A 37 9.22 9.83 21.71
CA GLN A 37 9.56 9.77 23.13
C GLN A 37 10.92 10.40 23.43
N ALA A 38 11.92 10.20 22.56
CA ALA A 38 13.23 10.81 22.72
C ALA A 38 13.16 12.34 22.64
N TYR A 39 12.43 12.90 21.67
CA TYR A 39 12.18 14.34 21.57
C TYR A 39 11.50 14.91 22.83
N HIS A 40 10.49 14.23 23.38
CA HIS A 40 9.83 14.67 24.61
C HIS A 40 10.77 14.64 25.83
N GLN A 41 11.64 13.62 25.93
CA GLN A 41 12.63 13.52 27.00
C GLN A 41 13.69 14.63 26.90
N SER A 42 14.19 14.87 25.69
CA SER A 42 15.15 15.94 25.39
C SER A 42 14.60 17.32 25.74
N ASN A 43 13.35 17.62 25.36
CA ASN A 43 12.67 18.85 25.72
C ASN A 43 12.49 18.99 27.25
N SER A 44 12.18 17.89 27.94
CA SER A 44 12.02 17.89 29.40
C SER A 44 13.34 18.11 30.15
N GLN A 45 14.46 17.68 29.56
CA GLN A 45 15.81 17.78 30.14
C GLN A 45 16.59 19.01 29.63
N SER A 46 16.02 19.80 28.72
CA SER A 46 16.68 20.93 28.05
C SER A 46 18.04 20.56 27.42
N GLN A 47 18.15 19.33 26.90
CA GLN A 47 19.35 18.82 26.23
C GLN A 47 19.01 18.49 24.78
N PRO A 48 19.80 18.91 23.79
CA PRO A 48 19.52 18.60 22.39
C PRO A 48 19.62 17.09 22.13
N LEU A 49 18.78 16.55 21.24
CA LEU A 49 18.96 15.19 20.75
C LEU A 49 20.28 15.08 19.98
N SER A 50 20.96 13.95 20.13
CA SER A 50 22.08 13.60 19.25
C SER A 50 21.57 13.26 17.86
N GLU A 51 22.21 13.78 16.82
CA GLU A 51 21.96 13.40 15.42
C GLU A 51 22.10 11.87 15.21
N ASP A 52 23.03 11.22 15.90
CA ASP A 52 23.21 9.77 15.84
C ASP A 52 21.97 9.00 16.35
N LEU A 53 21.30 9.53 17.37
CA LEU A 53 20.09 8.92 17.93
C LEU A 53 18.90 9.13 16.99
N ILE A 54 18.78 10.32 16.39
CA ILE A 54 17.76 10.60 15.38
C ILE A 54 17.92 9.63 14.21
N GLU A 55 19.14 9.51 13.68
CA GLU A 55 19.44 8.65 12.54
C GLU A 55 19.22 7.16 12.88
N GLN A 56 19.53 6.72 14.10
CA GLN A 56 19.23 5.37 14.57
C GLN A 56 17.74 5.02 14.48
N HIS A 57 16.86 5.99 14.69
CA HIS A 57 15.42 5.79 14.57
C HIS A 57 14.88 6.02 13.15
N LEU A 58 15.46 6.96 12.38
CA LEU A 58 15.03 7.24 11.02
C LEU A 58 15.50 6.18 10.01
N SER A 59 16.64 5.52 10.24
CA SER A 59 17.15 4.48 9.33
C SER A 59 16.13 3.33 9.13
N PRO A 60 15.57 2.71 10.19
CA PRO A 60 14.50 1.71 10.05
C PRO A 60 13.24 2.22 9.33
N VAL A 61 12.94 3.51 9.47
CA VAL A 61 11.79 4.15 8.79
C VAL A 61 12.05 4.24 7.29
N ARG A 62 13.25 4.68 6.88
CA ARG A 62 13.66 4.70 5.46
C ARG A 62 13.69 3.28 4.87
N ASP A 63 14.18 2.29 5.61
CA ASP A 63 14.15 0.89 5.18
C ASP A 63 12.73 0.34 5.01
N GLY A 64 11.79 0.78 5.85
CA GLY A 64 10.37 0.47 5.70
C GLY A 64 9.77 1.10 4.46
N LEU A 65 10.06 2.37 4.18
CA LEU A 65 9.63 3.05 2.94
C LEU A 65 10.16 2.35 1.69
N MET A 66 11.42 1.89 1.68
CA MET A 66 11.97 1.13 0.56
C MET A 66 11.23 -0.20 0.36
N ARG A 67 10.82 -0.87 1.44
CA ARG A 67 10.03 -2.11 1.36
C ARG A 67 8.61 -1.86 0.86
N MET A 68 7.99 -0.76 1.29
CA MET A 68 6.70 -0.31 0.76
C MET A 68 6.80 0.00 -0.74
N GLU A 69 7.83 0.71 -1.17
CA GLU A 69 8.12 0.96 -2.60
C GLU A 69 8.33 -0.33 -3.38
N GLY A 70 9.02 -1.33 -2.80
CA GLY A 70 9.16 -2.65 -3.41
C GLY A 70 7.79 -3.30 -3.71
N ALA A 71 6.86 -3.23 -2.75
CA ALA A 71 5.49 -3.74 -2.96
C ALA A 71 4.76 -2.95 -4.06
N ILE A 72 4.89 -1.62 -4.11
CA ILE A 72 4.31 -0.79 -5.18
C ILE A 72 4.87 -1.16 -6.55
N ASN A 73 6.18 -1.36 -6.67
CA ASN A 73 6.80 -1.74 -7.94
C ASN A 73 6.26 -3.08 -8.46
N GLU A 74 6.02 -4.04 -7.55
CA GLU A 74 5.36 -5.29 -7.90
C GLU A 74 3.89 -5.12 -8.27
N MET A 75 3.15 -4.21 -7.62
CA MET A 75 1.78 -3.86 -7.98
C MET A 75 1.71 -3.26 -9.40
N VAL A 76 2.63 -2.35 -9.73
CA VAL A 76 2.75 -1.77 -11.08
C VAL A 76 3.07 -2.84 -12.12
N ALA A 77 3.97 -3.77 -11.82
CA ALA A 77 4.25 -4.91 -12.70
C ALA A 77 3.00 -5.78 -12.93
N LEU A 78 2.14 -5.91 -11.92
CA LEU A 78 0.88 -6.64 -12.02
C LEU A 78 -0.14 -5.92 -12.90
N LEU A 79 -0.20 -4.58 -12.89
CA LEU A 79 -1.03 -3.78 -13.81
C LEU A 79 -0.67 -4.03 -15.27
N PHE A 80 0.61 -4.13 -15.60
CA PHE A 80 1.02 -4.48 -16.97
C PHE A 80 0.50 -5.86 -17.39
N HIS A 81 0.50 -6.84 -16.49
CA HIS A 81 -0.07 -8.16 -16.79
C HIS A 81 -1.59 -8.10 -16.96
N ILE A 82 -2.28 -7.29 -16.16
CA ILE A 82 -3.71 -7.02 -16.29
C ILE A 82 -4.00 -6.41 -17.66
N ASP A 83 -3.27 -5.38 -18.07
CA ASP A 83 -3.46 -4.72 -19.36
C ASP A 83 -3.21 -5.67 -20.55
N VAL A 84 -2.15 -6.48 -20.48
CA VAL A 84 -1.87 -7.48 -21.52
C VAL A 84 -3.00 -8.51 -21.59
N PHE A 85 -3.47 -9.02 -20.46
CA PHE A 85 -4.59 -9.96 -20.41
C PHE A 85 -5.86 -9.37 -21.02
N MET A 86 -6.20 -8.14 -20.64
CA MET A 86 -7.40 -7.42 -21.08
C MET A 86 -7.39 -7.10 -22.58
N ASN A 87 -6.23 -6.78 -23.14
CA ASN A 87 -6.08 -6.49 -24.57
C ASN A 87 -5.95 -7.76 -25.43
N SER A 88 -5.42 -8.86 -24.87
CA SER A 88 -5.30 -10.15 -25.58
C SER A 88 -6.66 -10.80 -25.83
N ASP A 89 -7.62 -10.65 -24.91
CA ASP A 89 -8.98 -11.17 -25.07
C ASP A 89 -9.83 -10.34 -26.06
N ALA A 90 -9.46 -9.08 -26.33
CA ALA A 90 -10.17 -8.22 -27.28
C ALA A 90 -9.96 -8.63 -28.75
N ASP A 91 -8.78 -9.18 -29.08
CA ASP A 91 -8.41 -9.57 -30.45
C ASP A 91 -8.89 -10.97 -30.87
N ALA A 92 -9.28 -11.81 -29.90
CA ALA A 92 -9.58 -13.22 -30.17
C ALA A 92 -10.97 -13.46 -30.79
N GLY A 93 -11.88 -12.47 -30.83
CA GLY A 93 -13.24 -12.61 -31.40
C GLY A 93 -14.13 -13.68 -30.73
N HIS A 94 -13.59 -14.37 -29.72
CA HIS A 94 -14.24 -15.36 -28.88
C HIS A 94 -14.16 -14.77 -27.47
N GLY A 95 -15.17 -13.98 -27.09
CA GLY A 95 -15.32 -13.60 -25.68
C GLY A 95 -15.23 -14.88 -24.84
N PRO A 96 -14.47 -14.91 -23.74
CA PRO A 96 -14.14 -16.19 -23.13
C PRO A 96 -15.43 -16.86 -22.68
N GLN A 97 -15.76 -18.01 -23.27
CA GLN A 97 -16.88 -18.87 -22.84
C GLN A 97 -16.67 -19.45 -21.43
N LEU A 98 -15.67 -18.95 -20.69
CA LEU A 98 -15.30 -19.31 -19.33
C LEU A 98 -16.02 -18.47 -18.27
N TRP A 99 -16.67 -17.36 -18.64
CA TRP A 99 -17.39 -16.49 -17.71
C TRP A 99 -18.86 -16.91 -17.60
N THR A 100 -19.11 -18.07 -16.99
CA THR A 100 -20.49 -18.47 -16.65
C THR A 100 -20.94 -17.70 -15.41
N GLY A 101 -21.48 -16.49 -15.58
CA GLY A 101 -22.03 -15.71 -14.47
C GLY A 101 -22.15 -14.21 -14.73
N ARG A 102 -22.65 -13.48 -13.73
CA ARG A 102 -22.80 -12.01 -13.69
C ARG A 102 -21.47 -11.28 -13.41
N PHE A 103 -20.33 -11.99 -13.55
CA PHE A 103 -19.01 -11.51 -13.18
C PHE A 103 -18.37 -10.76 -14.34
N ASP A 104 -18.02 -9.49 -14.12
CA ASP A 104 -17.23 -8.70 -15.08
C ASP A 104 -15.76 -8.65 -14.64
N PRO A 105 -14.84 -9.38 -15.32
CA PRO A 105 -13.41 -9.32 -15.00
C PRO A 105 -12.82 -7.92 -15.21
N LYS A 106 -13.41 -7.11 -16.09
CA LYS A 106 -12.91 -5.75 -16.34
C LYS A 106 -13.15 -4.86 -15.14
N GLU A 107 -14.33 -4.98 -14.54
CA GLU A 107 -14.72 -4.26 -13.33
C GLU A 107 -13.83 -4.68 -12.14
N ALA A 108 -13.68 -5.99 -11.91
CA ALA A 108 -12.81 -6.50 -10.84
C ALA A 108 -11.35 -6.05 -10.98
N LEU A 109 -10.82 -6.03 -12.20
CA LEU A 109 -9.45 -5.58 -12.45
C LEU A 109 -9.32 -4.05 -12.38
N GLY A 110 -10.38 -3.30 -12.68
CA GLY A 110 -10.47 -1.86 -12.44
C GLY A 110 -10.32 -1.53 -10.95
N HIS A 111 -11.09 -2.19 -10.08
CA HIS A 111 -10.98 -2.04 -8.62
C HIS A 111 -9.58 -2.35 -8.08
N VAL A 112 -8.91 -3.38 -8.62
CA VAL A 112 -7.52 -3.70 -8.28
C VAL A 112 -6.56 -2.56 -8.69
N SER A 113 -6.81 -1.92 -9.82
CA SER A 113 -6.03 -0.77 -10.27
C SER A 113 -6.20 0.45 -9.37
N ASP A 114 -7.44 0.76 -8.99
CA ASP A 114 -7.75 1.88 -8.11
C ASP A 114 -7.12 1.67 -6.72
N LEU A 115 -7.18 0.45 -6.19
CA LEU A 115 -6.46 0.09 -4.95
C LEU A 115 -4.96 0.36 -5.04
N PHE A 116 -4.31 0.06 -6.17
CA PHE A 116 -2.88 0.31 -6.33
C PHE A 116 -2.53 1.80 -6.41
N HIS A 117 -3.40 2.62 -6.99
CA HIS A 117 -3.24 4.07 -6.97
C HIS A 117 -3.33 4.64 -5.55
N MET A 118 -4.20 4.09 -4.69
CA MET A 118 -4.25 4.48 -3.27
C MET A 118 -2.96 4.14 -2.54
N TYR A 119 -2.42 2.94 -2.75
CA TYR A 119 -1.14 2.54 -2.15
C TYR A 119 0.03 3.43 -2.63
N GLN A 120 0.02 3.85 -3.90
CA GLN A 120 0.99 4.81 -4.44
C GLN A 120 0.87 6.19 -3.78
N ALA A 121 -0.36 6.70 -3.66
CA ALA A 121 -0.63 7.98 -3.00
C ALA A 121 -0.18 7.95 -1.53
N GLU A 122 -0.46 6.87 -0.81
CA GLU A 122 -0.03 6.67 0.57
C GLU A 122 1.50 6.68 0.69
N LEU A 123 2.22 6.00 -0.21
CA LEU A 123 3.69 6.01 -0.20
C LEU A 123 4.25 7.42 -0.40
N LEU A 124 3.65 8.20 -1.30
CA LEU A 124 4.05 9.59 -1.55
C LEU A 124 3.80 10.46 -0.31
N ALA A 125 2.62 10.36 0.30
CA ALA A 125 2.28 11.08 1.52
C ALA A 125 3.25 10.75 2.68
N LYS A 126 3.66 9.49 2.82
CA LYS A 126 4.68 9.11 3.83
C LYS A 126 6.06 9.68 3.50
N ARG A 127 6.47 9.70 2.23
CA ARG A 127 7.75 10.30 1.83
C ARG A 127 7.77 11.80 2.11
N GLU A 128 6.68 12.48 1.79
CA GLU A 128 6.47 13.90 2.08
C GLU A 128 6.52 14.15 3.58
N SER A 129 5.76 13.42 4.38
CA SER A 129 5.75 13.57 5.84
C SER A 129 7.13 13.34 6.48
N LEU A 130 7.93 12.39 5.97
CA LEU A 130 9.31 12.20 6.42
C LEU A 130 10.21 13.37 6.02
N SER A 131 10.04 13.88 4.79
CA SER A 131 10.76 15.07 4.31
C SER A 131 10.45 16.27 5.19
N ASP A 132 9.17 16.54 5.44
CA ASP A 132 8.69 17.66 6.25
C ASP A 132 9.27 17.60 7.68
N LEU A 133 9.33 16.42 8.29
CA LEU A 133 9.97 16.26 9.60
C LEU A 133 11.47 16.61 9.52
N THR A 134 12.18 16.10 8.52
CA THR A 134 13.64 16.33 8.38
C THR A 134 13.99 17.77 8.00
N CYS A 135 13.07 18.49 7.36
CA CYS A 135 13.18 19.91 7.04
C CYS A 135 12.65 20.82 8.15
N GLU A 136 12.17 20.25 9.27
CA GLU A 136 11.58 20.96 10.40
C GLU A 136 10.28 21.75 10.05
N ASP A 137 9.61 21.35 8.97
CA ASP A 137 8.33 21.95 8.53
C ASP A 137 7.14 21.46 9.38
N ILE A 138 7.26 20.25 9.98
CA ILE A 138 6.30 19.71 10.96
C ILE A 138 7.02 19.26 12.23
N ASP A 139 6.30 19.27 13.35
CA ASP A 139 6.82 18.74 14.61
C ASP A 139 6.70 17.20 14.70
N ILE A 140 7.44 16.62 15.65
CA ILE A 140 7.48 15.17 15.85
C ILE A 140 6.12 14.58 16.26
N ASP A 141 5.26 15.36 16.91
CA ASP A 141 3.94 14.91 17.35
C ASP A 141 2.98 14.80 16.17
N THR A 142 2.98 15.80 15.28
CA THR A 142 2.23 15.83 14.03
C THR A 142 2.70 14.71 13.11
N PHE A 143 4.03 14.55 12.97
CA PHE A 143 4.62 13.45 12.21
C PHE A 143 4.18 12.09 12.77
N ALA A 144 4.36 11.83 14.07
CA ALA A 144 4.05 10.53 14.66
C ALA A 144 2.55 10.20 14.59
N ALA A 145 1.67 11.19 14.77
CA ALA A 145 0.23 11.00 14.66
C ALA A 145 -0.19 10.64 13.22
N GLY A 146 0.32 11.37 12.22
CA GLY A 146 0.05 11.09 10.81
C GLY A 146 0.71 9.78 10.35
N TRP A 147 1.91 9.47 10.85
CA TRP A 147 2.66 8.30 10.43
C TRP A 147 1.93 7.00 10.76
N GLN A 148 1.27 6.91 11.92
CA GLN A 148 0.60 5.69 12.39
C GLN A 148 -0.60 5.25 11.55
N ARG A 149 -1.17 6.14 10.73
CA ARG A 149 -2.37 5.86 9.94
C ARG A 149 -2.01 5.49 8.50
N LEU A 150 -2.96 4.91 7.78
CA LEU A 150 -2.88 4.71 6.33
C LEU A 150 -4.09 5.39 5.67
N ASP A 151 -4.15 6.72 5.77
CA ASP A 151 -5.37 7.49 5.51
C ASP A 151 -5.87 7.33 4.05
N GLU A 152 -4.98 7.27 3.06
CA GLU A 152 -5.34 7.09 1.64
C GLU A 152 -5.83 5.66 1.37
N VAL A 153 -5.18 4.68 2.00
CA VAL A 153 -5.58 3.27 1.87
C VAL A 153 -6.90 3.02 2.58
N GLU A 154 -7.11 3.55 3.79
CA GLU A 154 -8.32 3.35 4.58
C GLU A 154 -9.56 3.97 3.92
N GLN A 155 -9.40 5.12 3.26
CA GLN A 155 -10.50 5.80 2.55
C GLN A 155 -11.03 4.98 1.38
N GLY A 156 -10.15 4.34 0.60
CA GLY A 156 -10.60 3.60 -0.59
C GLY A 156 -10.78 2.10 -0.37
N LYS A 157 -10.02 1.48 0.55
CA LYS A 157 -10.07 0.02 0.75
C LYS A 157 -11.44 -0.51 1.16
N LYS A 158 -12.23 0.27 1.91
CA LYS A 158 -13.54 -0.21 2.38
C LYS A 158 -14.54 -0.42 1.23
N GLN A 159 -14.57 0.49 0.27
CA GLN A 159 -15.48 0.38 -0.88
C GLN A 159 -14.98 -0.68 -1.87
N GLU A 160 -13.71 -0.59 -2.24
CA GLU A 160 -13.12 -1.46 -3.28
C GLU A 160 -13.03 -2.94 -2.86
N VAL A 161 -12.75 -3.22 -1.58
CA VAL A 161 -12.67 -4.61 -1.09
C VAL A 161 -14.06 -5.24 -0.95
N ASP A 162 -15.07 -4.48 -0.53
CA ASP A 162 -16.45 -4.98 -0.44
C ASP A 162 -16.99 -5.29 -1.84
N ASP A 163 -16.75 -4.39 -2.82
CA ASP A 163 -17.16 -4.59 -4.22
C ASP A 163 -16.41 -5.78 -4.86
N LEU A 164 -15.11 -5.93 -4.59
CA LEU A 164 -14.32 -7.11 -5.02
C LEU A 164 -14.81 -8.41 -4.37
N ALA A 165 -15.19 -8.39 -3.09
CA ALA A 165 -15.68 -9.56 -2.39
C ALA A 165 -17.03 -10.04 -2.96
N ASP A 166 -17.94 -9.11 -3.28
CA ASP A 166 -19.23 -9.40 -3.91
C ASP A 166 -19.06 -9.98 -5.32
N LEU A 167 -18.13 -9.42 -6.12
CA LEU A 167 -17.80 -9.95 -7.44
C LEU A 167 -17.22 -11.38 -7.34
N LEU A 168 -16.32 -11.62 -6.39
CA LEU A 168 -15.72 -12.95 -6.17
C LEU A 168 -16.70 -13.98 -5.63
N ALA A 169 -17.66 -13.58 -4.78
CA ALA A 169 -18.71 -14.45 -4.29
C ALA A 169 -19.63 -14.93 -5.43
N GLY A 170 -19.80 -14.12 -6.48
CA GLY A 170 -20.48 -14.50 -7.71
C GLY A 170 -19.71 -15.51 -8.59
N LEU A 171 -18.45 -15.81 -8.25
CA LEU A 171 -17.57 -16.72 -8.98
C LEU A 171 -17.50 -18.14 -8.38
N GLY A 172 -18.06 -18.34 -7.17
CA GLY A 172 -18.08 -19.61 -6.43
C GLY A 172 -19.42 -20.33 -6.51
#